data_AF-A0A424ILV2-F1
#
_entry.id   AF-A0A424ILV2-F1
#
_cell.length_a   1.000
_cell.length_b   1.000
_cell.length_c   1.000
_cell.angle_alpha   90.00
_cell.angle_beta   90.00
_cell.angle_gamma   90.00
#
_symmetry.space_group_name_H-M   'P 1'
#
loop_
_entity.id
_entity.type
_entity.pdbx_description
1 polymer ?
#
loop_
_entity_poly.entity_id
_entity_poly.type
_entity_poly.pdbx_seq_one_letter_code
_entity_poly.pdbx_strand_id
1 'polypeptide(L)'
;MTTENAPTIASAIAAAIVAGEALPPFDVTMTLDEAYGVQHDVLGLCAPEGLAGIKAGMTTPGSQSFFGIDKFLLGGICPKTLQASGWAVPFRPGRLIECEVALRVDGEGRPIACAPALELVSLNFARDTDMNATNLLAANLGAEFIVLGEFQPWKVAFDDLAISLSHNGAFVNSGEPQEALGGPSSAAGLIWSEARARSYNLTPDLILMTGACGQVVRAEKGQYEASFGALGSVHLEVI
;
A
#
# COMPACT_ATOMS: atom_id res chain seq x y z
N MET A 1 -13.22 23.19 34.47
CA MET A 1 -12.00 23.06 33.65
C MET A 1 -12.08 21.69 33.02
N THR A 2 -12.50 21.65 31.76
CA THR A 2 -12.52 20.43 30.95
C THR A 2 -11.07 20.01 30.74
N THR A 3 -10.72 18.81 31.20
CA THR A 3 -9.50 18.13 30.75
C THR A 3 -9.64 17.94 29.25
N GLU A 4 -9.00 18.79 28.45
CA GLU A 4 -8.71 18.46 27.06
C GLU A 4 -7.88 17.19 27.10
N ASN A 5 -8.51 16.06 26.78
CA ASN A 5 -7.81 14.79 26.65
C ASN A 5 -6.81 14.97 25.51
N ALA A 6 -5.52 14.87 25.82
CA ALA A 6 -4.48 14.89 24.81
C ALA A 6 -4.80 13.86 23.71
N PRO A 7 -4.53 14.17 22.42
CA PRO A 7 -4.79 13.25 21.33
C PRO A 7 -4.05 11.92 21.57
N THR A 8 -4.74 10.80 21.36
CA THR A 8 -4.10 9.49 21.33
C THR A 8 -3.13 9.43 20.15
N ILE A 9 -2.12 8.55 20.22
CA ILE A 9 -1.18 8.36 19.10
C ILE A 9 -1.91 8.03 17.78
N ALA A 10 -2.97 7.22 17.83
CA ALA A 10 -3.80 6.91 16.67
C ALA A 10 -4.47 8.17 16.08
N SER A 11 -5.03 9.04 16.92
CA SER A 11 -5.64 10.30 16.43
C SER A 11 -4.62 11.26 15.82
N ALA A 12 -3.40 11.32 16.37
CA ALA A 12 -2.33 12.13 15.82
C ALA A 12 -1.82 11.58 14.47
N ILE A 13 -1.65 10.26 14.37
CA ILE A 13 -1.29 9.59 13.11
C ILE A 13 -2.38 9.82 12.06
N ALA A 14 -3.65 9.59 12.39
CA ALA A 14 -4.76 9.76 11.44
C ALA A 14 -4.88 11.21 10.95
N ALA A 15 -4.74 12.19 11.85
CA ALA A 15 -4.73 13.61 11.47
C ALA A 15 -3.58 13.92 10.50
N ALA A 16 -2.36 13.43 10.78
CA ALA A 16 -1.22 13.60 9.90
C ALA A 16 -1.44 12.95 8.52
N ILE A 17 -1.98 11.73 8.47
CA ILE A 17 -2.27 11.03 7.21
C ILE A 17 -3.31 11.81 6.39
N VAL A 18 -4.43 12.22 7.00
CA VAL A 18 -5.51 12.95 6.32
C VAL A 18 -5.04 14.32 5.81
N ALA A 19 -4.20 15.01 6.58
CA ALA A 19 -3.62 16.29 6.18
C ALA A 19 -2.44 16.15 5.21
N GLY A 20 -1.90 14.94 5.04
CA GLY A 20 -0.65 14.70 4.32
C GLY A 20 0.56 15.37 4.98
N GLU A 21 0.59 15.46 6.31
CA GLU A 21 1.67 16.08 7.08
C GLU A 21 2.70 15.03 7.55
N ALA A 22 3.67 15.44 8.37
CA ALA A 22 4.60 14.52 8.99
C ALA A 22 3.90 13.70 10.08
N LEU A 23 4.20 12.40 10.13
CA LEU A 23 3.75 11.53 11.21
C LEU A 23 4.32 12.03 12.55
N PRO A 24 3.55 11.98 13.64
CA PRO A 24 3.99 12.45 14.94
C PRO A 24 5.19 11.64 15.46
N PRO A 25 5.94 12.15 16.45
CA PRO A 25 6.91 11.35 17.19
C PRO A 25 6.28 10.11 17.82
N PHE A 26 6.97 8.98 17.76
CA PHE A 26 6.53 7.72 18.37
C PHE A 26 7.27 7.51 19.70
N ASP A 27 6.74 8.06 20.78
CA ASP A 27 7.34 7.94 22.13
C ASP A 27 6.85 6.70 22.90
N VAL A 28 6.47 5.65 22.17
CA VAL A 28 5.97 4.38 22.70
C VAL A 28 6.68 3.22 22.02
N THR A 29 6.93 2.15 22.78
CA THR A 29 7.36 0.86 22.21
C THR A 29 6.15 -0.05 22.15
N MET A 30 5.96 -0.72 21.02
CA MET A 30 4.84 -1.62 20.80
C MET A 30 5.30 -2.88 20.07
N THR A 31 4.61 -3.99 20.32
CA THR A 31 4.65 -5.21 19.53
C THR A 31 3.91 -5.03 18.19
N LEU A 32 4.07 -5.98 17.26
CA LEU A 32 3.30 -5.95 16.01
C LEU A 32 1.78 -6.06 16.23
N ASP A 33 1.35 -6.83 17.24
CA ASP A 33 -0.08 -6.98 17.54
C ASP A 33 -0.68 -5.69 18.09
N GLU A 34 0.05 -4.99 18.97
CA GLU A 34 -0.33 -3.66 19.45
C GLU A 34 -0.34 -2.63 18.32
N ALA A 35 0.64 -2.68 17.41
CA ALA A 35 0.69 -1.82 16.24
C ALA A 35 -0.49 -2.02 15.29
N TYR A 36 -0.96 -3.26 15.08
CA TYR A 36 -2.21 -3.52 14.36
C TYR A 36 -3.43 -2.92 15.08
N GLY A 37 -3.47 -2.99 16.41
CA GLY A 37 -4.51 -2.32 17.20
C GLY A 37 -4.54 -0.81 16.94
N VAL A 38 -3.38 -0.15 17.01
CA VAL A 38 -3.25 1.28 16.70
C VAL A 38 -3.63 1.57 15.25
N GLN A 39 -3.22 0.72 14.30
CA GLN A 39 -3.55 0.87 12.89
C GLN A 39 -5.07 0.79 12.65
N HIS A 40 -5.78 -0.12 13.31
CA HIS A 40 -7.24 -0.21 13.18
C HIS A 40 -7.91 1.07 13.69
N ASP A 41 -7.45 1.63 14.80
CA ASP A 41 -7.95 2.91 15.31
C ASP A 41 -7.67 4.05 14.32
N VAL A 42 -6.46 4.09 13.74
CA VAL A 42 -6.09 5.05 12.67
C VAL A 42 -7.02 4.92 11.47
N LEU A 43 -7.24 3.69 10.98
CA LEU A 43 -8.09 3.43 9.81
C LEU A 43 -9.56 3.76 10.08
N GLY A 44 -10.05 3.52 11.31
CA GLY A 44 -11.40 3.92 11.71
C GLY A 44 -11.62 5.43 11.72
N LEU A 45 -10.56 6.22 11.94
CA LEU A 45 -10.59 7.68 11.84
C LEU A 45 -10.43 8.18 10.40
N CYS A 46 -9.58 7.53 9.59
CA CYS A 46 -9.33 7.92 8.20
C CYS A 46 -10.47 7.53 7.25
N ALA A 47 -11.13 6.38 7.50
CA ALA A 47 -12.16 5.80 6.66
C ALA A 47 -13.30 5.18 7.50
N PRO A 48 -14.09 6.01 8.22
CA PRO A 48 -15.15 5.53 9.12
C PRO A 48 -16.27 4.75 8.41
N GLU A 49 -16.43 4.94 7.10
CA GLU A 49 -17.42 4.24 6.28
C GLU A 49 -16.91 2.89 5.75
N GLY A 50 -15.63 2.56 5.99
CA GLY A 50 -15.01 1.32 5.54
C GLY A 50 -13.88 1.54 4.54
N LEU A 51 -13.08 0.49 4.36
CA LEU A 51 -11.93 0.46 3.46
C LEU A 51 -12.38 0.08 2.05
N ALA A 52 -11.69 0.63 1.04
CA ALA A 52 -11.83 0.17 -0.34
C ALA A 52 -10.98 -1.08 -0.63
N GLY A 53 -10.00 -1.35 0.24
CA GLY A 53 -9.05 -2.44 0.01
C GLY A 53 -8.06 -2.67 1.15
N ILE A 54 -7.17 -3.62 0.92
CA ILE A 54 -6.05 -4.00 1.77
C ILE A 54 -4.78 -4.02 0.91
N LYS A 55 -3.67 -3.59 1.47
CA LYS A 55 -2.34 -3.65 0.84
C LYS A 55 -1.38 -4.51 1.64
N ALA A 56 -0.55 -5.28 0.94
CA ALA A 56 0.51 -6.08 1.55
C ALA A 56 1.86 -5.36 1.42
N GLY A 57 2.48 -5.06 2.56
CA GLY A 57 3.85 -4.55 2.63
C GLY A 57 4.81 -5.63 3.15
N MET A 58 6.11 -5.42 2.91
CA MET A 58 7.17 -6.33 3.36
C MET A 58 6.98 -7.75 2.81
N THR A 59 6.63 -7.84 1.54
CA THR A 59 6.28 -9.09 0.84
C THR A 59 7.47 -9.93 0.42
N THR A 60 8.69 -9.41 0.58
CA THR A 60 9.94 -10.10 0.25
C THR A 60 10.78 -10.43 1.50
N PRO A 61 11.55 -11.53 1.52
CA PRO A 61 12.46 -11.83 2.64
C PRO A 61 13.46 -10.71 2.94
N GLY A 62 13.90 -9.98 1.91
CA GLY A 62 14.82 -8.85 2.05
C GLY A 62 14.20 -7.68 2.81
N SER A 63 12.98 -7.27 2.44
CA SER A 63 12.26 -6.21 3.15
C SER A 63 11.91 -6.60 4.60
N GLN A 64 11.54 -7.85 4.83
CA GLN A 64 11.30 -8.39 6.17
C GLN A 64 12.57 -8.33 7.04
N SER A 65 13.69 -8.81 6.50
CA SER A 65 14.99 -8.77 7.19
C SER A 65 15.46 -7.35 7.50
N PHE A 66 15.25 -6.40 6.57
CA PHE A 66 15.57 -4.97 6.78
C PHE A 66 14.82 -4.40 7.99
N PHE A 67 13.56 -4.78 8.16
CA PHE A 67 12.72 -4.35 9.29
C PHE A 67 12.82 -5.27 10.52
N GLY A 68 13.66 -6.30 10.49
CA GLY A 68 13.83 -7.25 11.61
C GLY A 68 12.59 -8.10 11.90
N ILE A 69 11.77 -8.37 10.88
CA ILE A 69 10.58 -9.22 10.95
C ILE A 69 10.71 -10.40 9.98
N ASP A 70 9.78 -11.36 10.05
CA ASP A 70 9.77 -12.61 9.28
C ASP A 70 8.44 -12.88 8.59
N LYS A 71 7.62 -11.82 8.44
CA LYS A 71 6.27 -11.88 7.85
C LYS A 71 5.97 -10.60 7.10
N PHE A 72 5.10 -10.71 6.10
CA PHE A 72 4.50 -9.54 5.47
C PHE A 72 3.51 -8.87 6.44
N LEU A 73 3.21 -7.60 6.20
CA LEU A 73 2.28 -6.80 6.98
C LEU A 73 1.14 -6.31 6.11
N LEU A 74 -0.01 -6.02 6.72
CA LEU A 74 -1.18 -5.48 6.04
C LEU A 74 -1.41 -4.03 6.41
N GLY A 75 -1.87 -3.25 5.43
CA GLY A 75 -2.44 -1.92 5.62
C GLY A 75 -3.81 -1.82 4.97
N GLY A 76 -4.56 -0.79 5.34
CA GLY A 76 -5.86 -0.46 4.76
C GLY A 76 -5.76 0.56 3.65
N ILE A 77 -6.62 0.41 2.63
CA ILE A 77 -6.79 1.36 1.54
C ILE A 77 -8.04 2.19 1.82
N CYS A 78 -7.85 3.47 2.08
CA CYS A 78 -8.96 4.40 2.27
C CYS A 78 -9.59 4.73 0.90
N PRO A 79 -10.93 4.76 0.75
CA PRO A 79 -11.57 5.05 -0.55
C PRO A 79 -11.09 6.34 -1.22
N LYS A 80 -10.76 7.37 -0.44
CA LYS A 80 -10.28 8.67 -0.94
C LYS A 80 -8.86 8.65 -1.52
N THR A 81 -8.08 7.59 -1.26
CA THR A 81 -6.70 7.48 -1.75
C THR A 81 -6.59 6.71 -3.06
N LEU A 82 -7.70 6.17 -3.58
CA LEU A 82 -7.78 5.57 -4.90
C LEU A 82 -7.91 6.62 -6.00
N GLN A 83 -7.07 6.53 -7.00
CA GLN A 83 -7.03 7.42 -8.17
C GLN A 83 -7.02 6.58 -9.44
N ALA A 84 -7.51 7.16 -10.53
CA ALA A 84 -7.50 6.52 -11.84
C ALA A 84 -6.19 6.83 -12.59
N SER A 85 -5.81 5.94 -13.50
CA SER A 85 -4.71 6.14 -14.45
C SER A 85 -4.79 7.52 -15.12
N GLY A 86 -3.64 8.21 -15.22
CA GLY A 86 -3.53 9.57 -15.70
C GLY A 86 -3.72 10.65 -14.63
N TRP A 87 -3.82 10.26 -13.35
CA TRP A 87 -3.89 11.21 -12.25
C TRP A 87 -2.60 12.03 -12.11
N ALA A 88 -2.76 13.31 -11.79
CA ALA A 88 -1.66 14.23 -11.50
C ALA A 88 -1.58 14.51 -10.00
N VAL A 89 -0.39 14.32 -9.42
CA VAL A 89 -0.12 14.50 -8.00
C VAL A 89 0.99 15.53 -7.77
N PRO A 90 0.85 16.44 -6.77
CA PRO A 90 1.94 17.32 -6.41
C PRO A 90 3.19 16.55 -5.96
N PHE A 91 4.35 16.99 -6.42
CA PHE A 91 5.64 16.46 -5.99
C PHE A 91 5.82 16.63 -4.48
N ARG A 92 6.29 15.56 -3.85
CA ARG A 92 6.68 15.52 -2.44
C ARG A 92 8.06 14.87 -2.32
N PRO A 93 9.05 15.54 -1.72
CA PRO A 93 10.35 14.93 -1.45
C PRO A 93 10.19 13.63 -0.63
N GLY A 94 10.87 12.57 -1.06
CA GLY A 94 10.87 11.30 -0.33
C GLY A 94 9.67 10.40 -0.59
N ARG A 95 8.69 10.83 -1.37
CA ARG A 95 7.64 9.93 -1.88
C ARG A 95 8.28 8.82 -2.71
N LEU A 96 7.76 7.62 -2.54
CA LEU A 96 8.17 6.42 -3.28
C LEU A 96 7.04 5.97 -4.21
N ILE A 97 7.40 5.26 -5.26
CA ILE A 97 6.51 4.66 -6.26
C ILE A 97 6.85 3.19 -6.37
N GLU A 98 5.83 2.34 -6.28
CA GLU A 98 5.93 0.89 -6.38
C GLU A 98 5.01 0.41 -7.51
N CYS A 99 5.49 -0.49 -8.36
CA CYS A 99 4.63 -1.16 -9.33
C CYS A 99 3.99 -2.38 -8.67
N GLU A 100 2.68 -2.52 -8.80
CA GLU A 100 1.93 -3.61 -8.17
C GLU A 100 0.83 -4.15 -9.08
N VAL A 101 0.36 -5.37 -8.78
CA VAL A 101 -0.88 -5.90 -9.33
C VAL A 101 -2.00 -5.68 -8.31
N ALA A 102 -3.04 -4.94 -8.71
CA ALA A 102 -4.25 -4.84 -7.92
C ALA A 102 -5.21 -5.98 -8.28
N LEU A 103 -5.82 -6.60 -7.28
CA LEU A 103 -6.84 -7.64 -7.44
C LEU A 103 -8.17 -7.16 -6.90
N ARG A 104 -9.29 -7.58 -7.51
CA ARG A 104 -10.58 -7.69 -6.82
C ARG A 104 -10.84 -9.14 -6.52
N VAL A 105 -11.45 -9.40 -5.37
CA VAL A 105 -11.73 -10.76 -4.89
C VAL A 105 -13.21 -11.00 -4.61
N ASP A 106 -13.63 -12.27 -4.67
CA ASP A 106 -14.95 -12.69 -4.22
C ASP A 106 -15.05 -12.83 -2.69
N GLY A 107 -16.19 -13.31 -2.20
CA GLY A 107 -16.45 -13.51 -0.78
C GLY A 107 -15.58 -14.59 -0.11
N GLU A 108 -14.78 -15.32 -0.88
CA GLU A 108 -13.82 -16.32 -0.39
C GLU A 108 -12.37 -15.90 -0.62
N GLY A 109 -12.12 -14.67 -1.09
CA GLY A 109 -10.78 -14.16 -1.34
C GLY A 109 -10.15 -14.62 -2.65
N ARG A 110 -10.93 -15.20 -3.57
CA ARG A 110 -10.40 -15.66 -4.86
C ARG A 110 -10.40 -14.50 -5.86
N PRO A 111 -9.33 -14.32 -6.66
CA PRO A 111 -9.28 -13.26 -7.66
C PRO A 111 -10.40 -13.39 -8.70
N ILE A 112 -11.12 -12.30 -8.93
CA ILE A 112 -12.16 -12.19 -9.97
C ILE A 112 -11.78 -11.18 -11.07
N ALA A 113 -10.99 -10.17 -10.73
CA ALA A 113 -10.45 -9.20 -11.67
C ALA A 113 -9.07 -8.72 -11.19
N CYS A 114 -8.29 -8.17 -12.11
CA CYS A 114 -6.98 -7.60 -11.82
C CYS A 114 -6.71 -6.36 -12.67
N ALA A 115 -5.87 -5.45 -12.16
CA ALA A 115 -5.46 -4.24 -12.83
C ALA A 115 -3.96 -3.96 -12.60
N PRO A 116 -3.27 -3.31 -13.55
CA PRO A 116 -2.00 -2.63 -13.28
C PRO A 116 -2.20 -1.58 -12.20
N ALA A 117 -1.25 -1.42 -11.28
CA ALA A 117 -1.32 -0.38 -10.26
C ALA A 117 0.04 0.24 -9.95
N LEU A 118 -0.01 1.49 -9.50
CA LEU A 118 1.10 2.16 -8.83
C LEU A 118 0.69 2.48 -7.40
N GLU A 119 1.46 2.01 -6.42
CA GLU A 119 1.36 2.50 -5.05
C GLU A 119 2.30 3.69 -4.86
N LEU A 120 1.80 4.75 -4.24
CA LEU A 120 2.57 5.87 -3.76
C LEU A 120 2.71 5.74 -2.24
N VAL A 121 3.95 5.71 -1.77
CA VAL A 121 4.28 5.50 -0.34
C VAL A 121 4.95 6.76 0.22
N SER A 122 4.50 7.19 1.40
CA SER A 122 5.05 8.34 2.13
C SER A 122 5.53 7.92 3.52
N LEU A 123 6.85 7.83 3.68
CA LEU A 123 7.52 7.54 4.96
C LEU A 123 7.92 8.83 5.69
N ASN A 124 6.96 9.75 5.86
CA ASN A 124 7.21 11.11 6.35
C ASN A 124 7.21 11.18 7.88
N PHE A 125 8.13 10.49 8.54
CA PHE A 125 8.27 10.54 9.99
C PHE A 125 8.87 11.88 10.46
N ALA A 126 8.34 12.45 11.55
CA ALA A 126 8.94 13.65 12.15
C ALA A 126 10.37 13.41 12.68
N ARG A 127 10.71 12.16 13.04
CA ARG A 127 12.06 11.73 13.42
C ARG A 127 12.46 10.50 12.62
N ASP A 128 13.63 10.54 11.97
CA ASP A 128 14.15 9.39 11.22
C ASP A 128 14.31 8.14 12.10
N THR A 129 14.60 8.32 13.38
CA THR A 129 14.75 7.23 14.36
C THR A 129 13.44 6.48 14.65
N ASP A 130 12.29 7.04 14.29
CA ASP A 130 10.99 6.39 14.48
C ASP A 130 10.65 5.40 13.37
N MET A 131 11.43 5.35 12.28
CA MET A 131 11.20 4.42 11.17
C MET A 131 11.61 2.99 11.53
N ASN A 132 10.66 2.22 12.03
CA ASN A 132 10.79 0.78 12.31
C ASN A 132 9.48 0.04 11.94
N ALA A 133 9.48 -1.29 11.99
CA ALA A 133 8.37 -2.13 11.54
C ALA A 133 7.03 -1.80 12.22
N THR A 134 7.05 -1.60 13.54
CA THR A 134 5.82 -1.45 14.34
C THR A 134 5.23 -0.06 14.19
N ASN A 135 6.07 0.98 14.18
CA ASN A 135 5.62 2.34 13.91
C ASN A 135 5.11 2.50 12.47
N LEU A 136 5.78 1.86 11.50
CA LEU A 136 5.34 1.82 10.11
C LEU A 136 3.98 1.13 9.99
N LEU A 137 3.77 0.01 10.68
CA LEU A 137 2.49 -0.69 10.73
C LEU A 137 1.38 0.17 11.35
N ALA A 138 1.64 0.77 12.51
CA ALA A 138 0.71 1.69 13.17
C ALA A 138 0.33 2.88 12.27
N ALA A 139 1.27 3.37 11.46
CA ALA A 139 1.09 4.42 10.47
C ALA A 139 0.59 3.91 9.10
N ASN A 140 -0.12 2.79 9.07
CA ASN A 140 -0.72 2.22 7.87
C ASN A 140 0.27 1.93 6.72
N LEU A 141 1.48 1.51 7.07
CA LEU A 141 2.55 1.13 6.15
C LEU A 141 2.89 2.21 5.12
N GLY A 142 2.75 3.49 5.50
CA GLY A 142 3.05 4.64 4.64
C GLY A 142 2.14 4.74 3.41
N ALA A 143 1.02 4.03 3.35
CA ALA A 143 0.11 4.05 2.22
C ALA A 143 -0.42 5.48 2.00
N GLU A 144 -0.11 6.08 0.85
CA GLU A 144 -0.51 7.44 0.53
C GLU A 144 -1.60 7.47 -0.55
N PHE A 145 -1.30 6.95 -1.73
CA PHE A 145 -2.24 6.87 -2.86
C PHE A 145 -2.04 5.57 -3.64
N ILE A 146 -3.08 5.12 -4.31
CA ILE A 146 -2.99 4.04 -5.30
C ILE A 146 -3.59 4.56 -6.60
N VAL A 147 -2.83 4.42 -7.68
CA VAL A 147 -3.30 4.73 -9.03
C VAL A 147 -3.59 3.42 -9.73
N LEU A 148 -4.85 3.25 -10.15
CA LEU A 148 -5.33 2.02 -10.78
C LEU A 148 -5.44 2.20 -12.28
N GLY A 149 -4.91 1.24 -13.02
CA GLY A 149 -5.29 0.98 -14.41
C GLY A 149 -6.69 0.36 -14.50
N GLU A 150 -7.06 -0.02 -15.72
CA GLU A 150 -8.35 -0.67 -15.97
C GLU A 150 -8.36 -2.11 -15.44
N PHE A 151 -9.44 -2.48 -14.74
CA PHE A 151 -9.65 -3.86 -14.32
C PHE A 151 -10.02 -4.75 -15.51
N GLN A 152 -9.38 -5.90 -15.60
CA GLN A 152 -9.72 -6.98 -16.52
C GLN A 152 -10.15 -8.22 -15.74
N PRO A 153 -10.98 -9.11 -16.32
CA PRO A 153 -11.29 -10.40 -15.72
C PRO A 153 -10.01 -11.18 -15.41
N TRP A 154 -9.95 -11.77 -14.22
CA TRP A 154 -8.79 -12.51 -13.76
C TRP A 154 -8.44 -13.68 -14.70
N LYS A 155 -7.14 -13.90 -14.92
CA LYS A 155 -6.56 -15.01 -15.67
C LYS A 155 -5.28 -15.45 -14.98
N VAL A 156 -5.08 -16.76 -14.85
CA VAL A 156 -3.84 -17.32 -14.28
C VAL A 156 -2.56 -16.86 -15.00
N ALA A 157 -2.65 -16.53 -16.29
CA ALA A 157 -1.53 -16.00 -17.05
C ALA A 157 -1.02 -14.64 -16.51
N PHE A 158 -1.83 -13.92 -15.71
CA PHE A 158 -1.40 -12.68 -15.08
C PHE A 158 -0.52 -12.90 -13.85
N ASP A 159 -0.34 -14.14 -13.40
CA ASP A 159 0.74 -14.43 -12.47
C ASP A 159 2.09 -14.17 -13.12
N ASP A 160 2.28 -14.49 -14.40
CA ASP A 160 3.54 -14.42 -15.12
C ASP A 160 3.53 -13.28 -16.14
N LEU A 161 3.92 -12.08 -15.69
CA LEU A 161 3.96 -10.87 -16.49
C LEU A 161 5.33 -10.18 -16.37
N ALA A 162 5.81 -9.63 -17.47
CA ALA A 162 6.90 -8.67 -17.44
C ALA A 162 6.35 -7.29 -17.10
N ILE A 163 6.89 -6.68 -16.03
CA ILE A 163 6.55 -5.32 -15.61
C ILE A 163 7.72 -4.40 -15.94
N SER A 164 7.41 -3.22 -16.46
CA SER A 164 8.38 -2.14 -16.67
C SER A 164 7.79 -0.81 -16.26
N LEU A 165 8.62 0.06 -15.70
CA LEU A 165 8.31 1.44 -15.36
C LEU A 165 9.25 2.36 -16.14
N SER A 166 8.66 3.38 -16.76
CA SER A 166 9.40 4.48 -17.36
C SER A 166 9.07 5.80 -16.69
N HIS A 167 10.02 6.73 -16.71
CA HIS A 167 9.90 8.12 -16.27
C HIS A 167 10.33 9.03 -17.42
N ASN A 168 9.43 9.89 -17.90
CA ASN A 168 9.61 10.73 -19.08
C ASN A 168 10.13 9.94 -20.31
N GLY A 169 9.61 8.71 -20.49
CA GLY A 169 10.00 7.80 -21.56
C GLY A 169 11.33 7.06 -21.37
N ALA A 170 12.07 7.35 -20.29
CA ALA A 170 13.29 6.61 -19.95
C ALA A 170 12.96 5.46 -18.99
N PHE A 171 13.53 4.27 -19.24
CA PHE A 171 13.39 3.12 -18.35
C PHE A 171 13.97 3.42 -16.96
N VAL A 172 13.24 3.09 -15.89
CA VAL A 172 13.69 3.28 -14.50
C VAL A 172 13.56 2.05 -13.62
N ASN A 173 12.65 1.11 -13.92
CA ASN A 173 12.46 -0.10 -13.13
C ASN A 173 11.84 -1.23 -13.96
N SER A 174 12.05 -2.46 -13.52
CA SER A 174 11.38 -3.66 -14.02
C SER A 174 11.11 -4.61 -12.86
N GLY A 175 10.14 -5.50 -13.03
CA GLY A 175 9.86 -6.54 -12.06
C GLY A 175 8.92 -7.61 -12.60
N GLU A 176 8.64 -8.58 -11.74
CA GLU A 176 7.71 -9.67 -12.01
C GLU A 176 6.71 -9.80 -10.84
N PRO A 177 5.43 -10.16 -11.10
CA PRO A 177 4.45 -10.32 -10.04
C PRO A 177 4.86 -11.36 -8.97
N GLN A 178 5.64 -12.38 -9.34
CA GLN A 178 6.14 -13.42 -8.42
C GLN A 178 7.00 -12.88 -7.28
N GLU A 179 7.64 -11.74 -7.47
CA GLU A 179 8.45 -11.10 -6.42
C GLU A 179 7.60 -10.77 -5.18
N ALA A 180 6.31 -10.48 -5.37
CA ALA A 180 5.37 -10.21 -4.31
C ALA A 180 4.56 -11.46 -3.94
N LEU A 181 4.89 -12.07 -2.79
CA LEU A 181 4.17 -13.21 -2.20
C LEU A 181 3.97 -14.42 -3.15
N GLY A 182 4.87 -14.60 -4.12
CA GLY A 182 4.81 -15.70 -5.09
C GLY A 182 3.81 -15.49 -6.23
N GLY A 183 3.30 -14.27 -6.41
CA GLY A 183 2.42 -13.90 -7.51
C GLY A 183 0.96 -13.67 -7.08
N PRO A 184 0.17 -12.95 -7.89
CA PRO A 184 -1.21 -12.56 -7.57
C PRO A 184 -2.13 -13.68 -7.07
N SER A 185 -2.10 -14.88 -7.64
CA SER A 185 -2.87 -16.04 -7.15
C SER A 185 -2.52 -16.41 -5.71
N SER A 186 -1.22 -16.48 -5.42
CA SER A 186 -0.70 -16.85 -4.10
C SER A 186 -0.94 -15.71 -3.10
N ALA A 187 -0.66 -14.48 -3.51
CA ALA A 187 -0.87 -13.26 -2.74
C ALA A 187 -2.33 -13.13 -2.28
N ALA A 188 -3.31 -13.36 -3.15
CA ALA A 188 -4.73 -13.26 -2.81
C ALA A 188 -5.10 -14.16 -1.61
N GLY A 189 -4.70 -15.43 -1.64
CA GLY A 189 -4.99 -16.37 -0.56
C GLY A 189 -4.27 -16.02 0.74
N LEU A 190 -2.99 -15.61 0.66
CA LEU A 190 -2.19 -15.22 1.81
C LEU A 190 -2.73 -13.95 2.49
N ILE A 191 -3.00 -12.92 1.70
CA ILE A 191 -3.54 -11.64 2.18
C ILE A 191 -4.92 -11.86 2.79
N TRP A 192 -5.80 -12.61 2.12
CA TRP A 192 -7.14 -12.88 2.62
C TRP A 192 -7.12 -13.63 3.96
N SER A 193 -6.26 -14.65 4.09
CA SER A 193 -6.11 -15.41 5.32
C SER A 193 -5.58 -14.54 6.47
N GLU A 194 -4.53 -13.74 6.23
CA GLU A 194 -3.97 -12.86 7.25
C GLU A 194 -4.96 -11.75 7.65
N ALA A 195 -5.63 -11.14 6.66
CA ALA A 195 -6.63 -10.12 6.92
C ALA A 195 -7.78 -10.64 7.81
N ARG A 196 -8.23 -11.88 7.57
CA ARG A 196 -9.21 -12.55 8.42
C ARG A 196 -8.67 -12.77 9.83
N ALA A 197 -7.43 -13.23 9.98
CA ALA A 197 -6.79 -13.42 11.28
C ALA A 197 -6.65 -12.09 12.05
N ARG A 198 -6.49 -10.99 11.33
CA ARG A 198 -6.40 -9.62 11.85
C ARG A 198 -7.75 -8.92 12.03
N SER A 199 -8.88 -9.61 11.81
CA SER A 199 -10.22 -9.03 11.96
C SER A 199 -10.52 -7.83 11.03
N TYR A 200 -9.90 -7.78 9.85
CA TYR A 200 -10.33 -6.84 8.80
C TYR A 200 -11.75 -7.17 8.35
N ASN A 201 -12.52 -6.15 7.98
CA ASN A 201 -13.85 -6.34 7.39
C ASN A 201 -13.71 -6.80 5.94
N LEU A 202 -13.87 -8.10 5.70
CA LEU A 202 -13.73 -8.72 4.39
C LEU A 202 -15.08 -8.74 3.67
N THR A 203 -15.17 -7.98 2.58
CA THR A 203 -16.34 -7.92 1.70
C THR A 203 -15.97 -8.36 0.28
N PRO A 204 -16.93 -8.86 -0.52
CA PRO A 204 -16.73 -9.01 -1.95
C PRO A 204 -16.28 -7.69 -2.59
N ASP A 205 -15.57 -7.78 -3.71
CA ASP A 205 -15.02 -6.67 -4.51
C ASP A 205 -13.95 -5.81 -3.80
N LEU A 206 -13.49 -6.23 -2.61
CA LEU A 206 -12.37 -5.61 -1.93
C LEU A 206 -11.13 -5.63 -2.85
N ILE A 207 -10.41 -4.50 -2.89
CA ILE A 207 -9.16 -4.41 -3.64
C ILE A 207 -8.02 -4.97 -2.79
N LEU A 208 -7.22 -5.88 -3.34
CA LEU A 208 -5.97 -6.34 -2.73
C LEU A 208 -4.79 -5.81 -3.56
N MET A 209 -3.92 -5.02 -2.94
CA MET A 209 -2.61 -4.63 -3.48
C MET A 209 -1.57 -5.67 -3.05
N THR A 210 -1.00 -6.38 -4.01
CA THR A 210 -0.25 -7.63 -3.76
C THR A 210 1.15 -7.42 -3.19
N GLY A 211 1.67 -6.19 -3.25
CA GLY A 211 3.03 -5.81 -2.89
C GLY A 211 3.89 -5.46 -4.12
N ALA A 212 4.96 -4.71 -3.85
CA ALA A 212 5.91 -4.23 -4.85
C ALA A 212 6.48 -5.35 -5.74
N CYS A 213 6.41 -5.12 -7.04
CA CYS A 213 7.03 -5.91 -8.10
C CYS A 213 8.24 -5.14 -8.65
N GLY A 214 9.45 -5.64 -8.42
CA GLY A 214 10.68 -4.92 -8.73
C GLY A 214 11.11 -3.96 -7.62
N GLN A 215 11.87 -2.92 -7.98
CA GLN A 215 12.40 -1.96 -7.02
C GLN A 215 11.37 -0.89 -6.60
N VAL A 216 11.55 -0.36 -5.39
CA VAL A 216 10.84 0.84 -4.92
C VAL A 216 11.57 2.08 -5.43
N VAL A 217 10.90 2.92 -6.23
CA VAL A 217 11.51 4.05 -6.92
C VAL A 217 11.20 5.35 -6.19
N ARG A 218 12.18 6.25 -6.03
CA ARG A 218 11.92 7.60 -5.51
C ARG A 218 11.19 8.42 -6.57
N ALA A 219 10.07 9.04 -6.18
CA ALA A 219 9.31 9.91 -7.07
C ALA A 219 10.12 11.17 -7.42
N GLU A 220 10.11 11.52 -8.70
CA GLU A 220 10.62 12.76 -9.26
C GLU A 220 9.51 13.43 -10.09
N LYS A 221 9.65 14.71 -10.41
CA LYS A 221 8.68 15.39 -11.27
C LYS A 221 8.69 14.79 -12.67
N GLY A 222 7.53 14.67 -13.29
CA GLY A 222 7.36 14.17 -14.65
C GLY A 222 6.33 13.05 -14.77
N GLN A 223 6.34 12.41 -15.93
CA GLN A 223 5.36 11.39 -16.29
C GLN A 223 5.91 10.00 -16.03
N TYR A 224 5.13 9.17 -15.37
CA TYR A 224 5.39 7.76 -15.16
C TYR A 224 4.40 6.92 -15.95
N GLU A 225 4.92 5.89 -16.61
CA GLU A 225 4.12 4.86 -17.27
C GLU A 225 4.64 3.49 -16.84
N ALA A 226 3.76 2.69 -16.24
CA ALA A 226 4.05 1.30 -15.92
C ALA A 226 3.27 0.38 -16.85
N SER A 227 3.97 -0.52 -17.54
CA SER A 227 3.41 -1.53 -18.43
C SER A 227 3.52 -2.91 -17.81
N PHE A 228 2.41 -3.66 -17.82
CA PHE A 228 2.25 -5.01 -17.27
C PHE A 228 1.92 -6.01 -18.39
N GLY A 229 2.46 -5.77 -19.59
CA GLY A 229 2.23 -6.61 -20.76
C GLY A 229 0.76 -6.74 -21.12
N ALA A 230 0.25 -7.98 -21.15
CA ALA A 230 -1.13 -8.27 -21.53
C ALA A 230 -2.19 -7.72 -20.56
N LEU A 231 -1.81 -7.37 -19.33
CA LEU A 231 -2.70 -6.78 -18.33
C LEU A 231 -2.97 -5.28 -18.60
N GLY A 232 -2.14 -4.63 -19.41
CA GLY A 232 -2.26 -3.22 -19.78
C GLY A 232 -1.25 -2.34 -19.04
N SER A 233 -1.57 -1.05 -18.91
CA SER A 233 -0.69 -0.06 -18.29
C SER A 233 -1.43 0.90 -17.36
N VAL A 234 -0.65 1.60 -16.53
CA VAL A 234 -1.11 2.65 -15.63
C VAL A 234 -0.17 3.85 -15.73
N HIS A 235 -0.75 5.05 -15.70
CA HIS A 235 -0.03 6.31 -15.86
C HIS A 235 -0.19 7.19 -14.62
N LEU A 236 0.85 7.94 -14.29
CA LEU A 236 0.88 8.92 -13.20
C LEU A 236 1.67 10.14 -13.64
N GLU A 237 1.20 11.34 -13.32
CA GLU A 237 1.97 12.56 -13.48
C GLU A 237 2.34 13.13 -12.09
N VAL A 238 3.61 13.46 -11.89
CA VAL A 238 4.09 14.13 -10.68
C VAL A 238 4.47 15.58 -11.02
N ILE A 239 3.75 16.55 -10.47
CA ILE A 239 3.83 17.99 -10.84
C ILE A 239 4.58 18.86 -9.82
#